data_AF-A0A9D8K9P5-F1
#
_entry.id   AF-A0A9D8K9P5-F1
#
_cell.length_a   1.000
_cell.length_b   1.000
_cell.length_c   1.000
_cell.angle_alpha   90.00
_cell.angle_beta   90.00
_cell.angle_gamma   90.00
#
_symmetry.space_group_name_H-M   'P 1'
#
loop_
_entity.id
_entity.type
_entity.pdbx_description
1 polymer ?
#
loop_
_entity_poly.entity_id
_entity_poly.type
_entity_poly.pdbx_seq_one_letter_code
_entity_poly.pdbx_strand_id
1 'polypeptide(L)'
;MIDPSQQQKEFMRQAALNAGVSGKLYIDAKPDECFLRLKVVNLTNLDPERLTHLLCSALAMVGEGLNLEVKTYIRKEGKHE
;
A
#
# COMPACT_ATOMS: atom_id res chain seq x y z
N MET A 1 -2.18 28.79 -8.67
CA MET A 1 -0.98 28.24 -8.00
C MET A 1 -1.19 26.74 -7.92
N ILE A 2 -0.35 25.93 -8.58
CA ILE A 2 -0.53 24.47 -8.58
C ILE A 2 -0.07 23.96 -7.21
N ASP A 3 -0.92 23.18 -6.54
CA ASP A 3 -0.62 22.55 -5.26
C ASP A 3 0.64 21.65 -5.41
N PRO A 4 1.73 21.92 -4.67
CA PRO A 4 2.96 21.13 -4.74
C PRO A 4 2.74 19.63 -4.52
N SER A 5 1.69 19.26 -3.77
CA SER A 5 1.32 17.87 -3.55
C SER A 5 0.79 17.20 -4.82
N GLN A 6 0.16 17.96 -5.72
CA GLN A 6 -0.34 17.46 -7.01
C GLN A 6 0.81 17.23 -7.99
N GLN A 7 1.82 18.10 -7.99
CA GLN A 7 3.03 17.91 -8.80
C GLN A 7 3.81 16.66 -8.37
N GLN A 8 3.95 16.45 -7.06
CA GLN A 8 4.60 15.24 -6.54
C GLN A 8 3.84 13.97 -6.90
N LYS A 9 2.49 13.99 -6.78
CA LYS A 9 1.64 12.87 -7.19
C LYS A 9 1.79 12.55 -8.67
N GLU A 10 1.79 13.57 -9.53
CA GLU A 10 1.94 13.36 -10.98
C GLU A 10 3.34 12.85 -11.33
N PHE A 11 4.39 13.37 -10.70
CA PHE A 11 5.76 12.86 -10.87
C PHE A 11 5.86 11.37 -10.50
N MET A 12 5.32 10.98 -9.34
CA MET A 12 5.29 9.57 -8.91
C MET A 12 4.51 8.70 -9.88
N ARG A 13 3.39 9.19 -10.40
CA ARG A 13 2.58 8.48 -11.40
C ARG A 13 3.35 8.26 -12.70
N GLN A 14 4.00 9.30 -13.22
CA GLN A 14 4.80 9.19 -14.44
C GLN A 14 5.99 8.23 -14.27
N ALA A 15 6.66 8.26 -13.12
CA ALA A 15 7.73 7.31 -12.80
C ALA A 15 7.22 5.85 -12.78
N ALA A 16 6.04 5.60 -12.20
CA ALA A 16 5.42 4.28 -12.17
C ALA A 16 5.02 3.78 -13.58
N LEU A 17 4.46 4.67 -14.41
CA LEU A 17 4.14 4.37 -15.80
C LEU A 17 5.38 4.02 -16.61
N ASN A 18 6.46 4.79 -16.47
CA ASN A 18 7.74 4.52 -17.15
C ASN A 18 8.39 3.20 -16.71
N ALA A 19 8.19 2.81 -15.45
CA ALA A 19 8.62 1.51 -14.94
C ALA A 19 7.69 0.35 -15.35
N GLY A 20 6.62 0.62 -16.11
CA GLY A 20 5.64 -0.38 -16.53
C GLY A 20 4.84 -0.99 -15.38
N VAL A 21 4.78 -0.30 -14.22
CA VAL A 21 4.01 -0.76 -13.07
C VAL A 21 2.55 -0.43 -13.30
N SER A 22 1.70 -1.45 -13.30
CA SER A 22 0.25 -1.28 -13.43
C SER A 22 -0.50 -2.29 -12.57
N GLY A 23 -1.71 -1.94 -12.15
CA GLY A 23 -2.56 -2.78 -11.33
C GLY A 23 -3.81 -2.04 -10.86
N LYS A 24 -4.65 -2.72 -10.09
CA LYS A 24 -5.81 -2.14 -9.42
C LYS A 24 -5.69 -2.33 -7.92
N LEU A 25 -5.96 -1.28 -7.16
CA LEU A 25 -6.06 -1.30 -5.71
C LEU A 25 -7.54 -1.12 -5.32
N TYR A 26 -8.08 -2.05 -4.54
CA TYR A 26 -9.39 -1.93 -3.91
C TYR A 26 -9.20 -1.66 -2.42
N ILE A 27 -9.93 -0.67 -1.91
CA ILE A 27 -9.94 -0.28 -0.51
C ILE A 27 -11.34 -0.55 0.03
N ASP A 28 -11.42 -1.44 1.02
CA ASP A 28 -12.64 -1.79 1.74
C ASP A 28 -12.48 -1.33 3.18
N ALA A 29 -13.38 -0.46 3.65
CA ALA A 29 -13.26 0.20 4.94
C ALA A 29 -14.59 0.18 5.69
N LYS A 30 -14.53 -0.15 6.98
CA LYS A 30 -15.64 -0.02 7.93
C LYS A 30 -15.19 0.83 9.11
N PRO A 31 -15.47 2.15 9.09
CA PRO A 31 -14.95 3.07 10.11
C PRO A 31 -15.41 2.77 11.54
N ASP A 32 -16.63 2.25 11.69
CA ASP A 32 -17.24 1.84 12.96
C ASP A 32 -16.54 0.63 13.61
N GLU A 33 -15.98 -0.27 12.79
CA GLU A 33 -15.18 -1.41 13.24
C GLU A 33 -13.67 -1.09 13.28
N CYS A 34 -13.27 0.15 12.95
CA CYS A 34 -11.86 0.52 12.69
C CYS A 34 -11.15 -0.46 11.73
N PHE A 35 -11.90 -0.99 10.76
CA PHE A 35 -11.41 -2.00 9.84
C PHE A 35 -11.07 -1.40 8.49
N LEU A 36 -9.89 -1.76 7.97
CA LEU A 36 -9.43 -1.41 6.65
C LEU A 36 -8.79 -2.64 5.99
N ARG A 37 -9.25 -2.98 4.79
CA ARG A 37 -8.67 -4.01 3.94
C ARG A 37 -8.26 -3.42 2.61
N LEU A 38 -7.02 -3.70 2.21
CA LEU A 38 -6.49 -3.37 0.90
C LEU A 38 -6.34 -4.66 0.09
N LYS A 39 -6.82 -4.66 -1.15
CA LYS A 39 -6.62 -5.77 -2.10
C LYS A 39 -6.02 -5.23 -3.39
N VAL A 40 -4.87 -5.76 -3.77
CA VAL A 40 -4.23 -5.44 -5.05
C VAL A 40 -4.46 -6.57 -6.04
N VAL A 41 -4.84 -6.26 -7.28
CA VAL A 41 -5.05 -7.23 -8.36
C VAL A 41 -4.44 -6.75 -9.68
N ASN A 42 -4.25 -7.68 -10.61
CA ASN A 42 -3.73 -7.41 -11.97
C ASN A 42 -2.38 -6.69 -11.95
N LEU A 43 -1.53 -7.06 -11.01
CA LEU A 43 -0.22 -6.46 -10.80
C LEU A 43 0.74 -6.88 -11.93
N THR A 44 1.31 -5.90 -12.63
CA THR A 44 2.31 -6.14 -13.69
C THR A 44 3.65 -5.57 -13.26
N ASN A 45 4.74 -6.31 -13.48
CA ASN A 45 6.12 -5.89 -13.22
C ASN A 45 6.44 -5.55 -11.75
N LEU A 46 5.71 -6.13 -10.80
CA LEU A 46 6.00 -5.99 -9.38
C LEU A 46 5.78 -7.31 -8.65
N ASP A 47 6.74 -7.68 -7.82
CA ASP A 47 6.67 -8.87 -6.99
C ASP A 47 5.65 -8.68 -5.84
N PRO A 48 4.68 -9.60 -5.64
CA PRO A 48 3.68 -9.50 -4.58
C PRO A 48 4.26 -9.40 -3.16
N GLU A 49 5.37 -10.08 -2.86
CA GLU A 49 6.01 -10.02 -1.54
C GLU A 49 6.60 -8.63 -1.31
N ARG A 50 7.37 -8.11 -2.28
CA ARG A 50 7.89 -6.74 -2.24
C ARG A 50 6.79 -5.69 -2.11
N LEU A 51 5.68 -5.83 -2.84
CA LEU A 51 4.54 -4.93 -2.73
C LEU A 51 3.93 -4.96 -1.32
N THR A 52 3.73 -6.16 -0.77
CA THR A 52 3.17 -6.35 0.57
C THR A 52 4.05 -5.68 1.61
N HIS A 53 5.37 -5.85 1.52
CA HIS A 53 6.32 -5.15 2.40
C HIS A 53 6.23 -3.63 2.28
N LEU A 54 6.20 -3.08 1.06
CA LEU A 54 6.09 -1.64 0.84
C LEU A 54 4.79 -1.06 1.44
N LEU A 55 3.66 -1.74 1.25
CA LEU A 55 2.37 -1.32 1.81
C LEU A 55 2.36 -1.41 3.33
N CYS A 56 2.91 -2.49 3.92
CA CYS A 56 3.05 -2.61 5.36
C CYS A 56 3.92 -1.48 5.94
N SER A 57 5.06 -1.16 5.31
CA SER A 57 5.92 -0.06 5.76
C SER A 57 5.22 1.30 5.66
N ALA A 58 4.46 1.55 4.60
CA ALA A 58 3.69 2.79 4.46
C ALA A 58 2.61 2.91 5.56
N LEU A 59 1.88 1.82 5.85
CA LEU A 59 0.89 1.79 6.92
C LEU A 59 1.53 1.96 8.31
N ALA A 60 2.68 1.33 8.54
CA ALA A 60 3.42 1.48 9.79
C ALA A 60 3.83 2.93 10.02
N MET A 61 4.39 3.60 9.01
CA MET A 61 4.75 5.01 9.09
C MET A 61 3.55 5.91 9.40
N VAL A 62 2.39 5.65 8.79
CA VAL A 62 1.16 6.38 9.09
C VAL A 62 0.72 6.13 10.53
N GLY A 63 0.73 4.88 11.00
CA GLY A 63 0.36 4.51 12.37
C GLY A 63 1.27 5.15 13.42
N GLU A 64 2.59 5.09 13.22
CA GLU A 64 3.58 5.75 14.07
C GLU A 64 3.41 7.27 14.09
N GLY A 65 3.12 7.88 12.93
CA GLY A 65 2.81 9.32 12.83
C GLY A 65 1.54 9.74 13.59
N LEU A 66 0.63 8.80 13.84
CA LEU A 66 -0.55 8.97 14.70
C LEU A 66 -0.28 8.59 16.17
N ASN A 67 0.97 8.29 16.54
CA ASN A 67 1.39 7.84 17.86
C ASN A 67 0.72 6.52 18.31
N LEU A 68 0.49 5.60 17.37
CA LEU A 68 -0.04 4.26 17.64
C LEU A 68 1.09 3.23 17.79
N GLU A 69 0.88 2.22 18.64
CA GLU A 69 1.72 1.03 18.65
C GLU A 69 1.43 0.19 17.41
N VAL A 70 2.45 -0.02 16.55
CA VAL A 70 2.29 -0.76 15.29
C VAL A 70 2.87 -2.17 15.43
N LYS A 71 2.05 -3.19 15.14
CA LYS A 71 2.49 -4.59 15.00
C LYS A 71 2.19 -5.08 13.59
N THR A 72 3.23 -5.50 12.87
CA THR A 72 3.10 -6.01 11.51
C THR A 72 3.15 -7.53 11.51
N TYR A 73 2.10 -8.17 10.99
CA TYR A 73 2.02 -9.62 10.83
C TYR A 73 1.86 -9.96 9.34
N ILE A 74 2.90 -10.54 8.75
CA ILE A 74 2.86 -11.04 7.37
C ILE A 74 2.71 -12.55 7.42
N ARG A 75 1.53 -13.05 7.04
CA ARG A 75 1.30 -14.48 6.94
C ARG A 75 1.93 -14.99 5.65
N LYS A 76 3.05 -15.71 5.78
CA LYS A 76 3.53 -16.60 4.70
C LYS A 76 2.62 -17.82 4.68
N GLU A 77 2.27 -18.33 3.51
CA GLU A 77 1.36 -19.47 3.39
C GLU A 77 1.73 -20.60 4.37
N GLY A 78 0.71 -21.18 4.98
CA GLY A 78 0.86 -22.11 6.09
C GLY A 78 1.61 -23.37 5.68
N LYS A 79 2.54 -23.80 6.52
CA LYS A 79 2.57 -25.23 6.82
C LYS A 79 1.21 -25.55 7.46
N HIS A 80 0.47 -26.44 6.83
CA HIS A 80 -0.52 -27.23 7.55
C HIS A 80 0.24 -28.01 8.63
N GLU A 81 0.10 -27.59 9.89
CA GLU A 81 0.18 -28.45 11.06
C GLU A 81 -1.01 -28.10 11.97
#